data_AF-A0A6B0SQ56-F1
#
_entry.id   AF-A0A6B0SQ56-F1
#
_cell.length_a   1.000
_cell.length_b   1.000
_cell.length_c   1.000
_cell.angle_alpha   90.00
_cell.angle_beta   90.00
_cell.angle_gamma   90.00
#
_symmetry.space_group_name_H-M   'P 1'
#
loop_
_entity.id
_entity.type
_entity.pdbx_description
1 polymer ?
#
loop_
_entity_poly.entity_id
_entity_poly.type
_entity_poly.pdbx_seq_one_letter_code
_entity_poly.pdbx_strand_id
1 'polypeptide(L)'
;MLADEIQDPEALTPGEVRAEYEAALASVVEAAGVDAVAEATGVEDTRLEELLDGGSPEFTVEEAAAVLAVSDDRPDAEALLLEVRDNLMLQMSSAVMDVDALASGLDGDLDPKEIQQKIEGRQPMTLAEYARIYRHIASENPY
;
A
#
# COMPACT_ATOMS: atom_id res chain seq x y z
N MET A 1 -7.67 1.01 6.04
CA MET A 1 -6.54 0.06 6.07
C MET A 1 -6.04 -0.16 4.67
N LEU A 2 -4.84 -0.73 4.49
CA LEU A 2 -4.19 -0.84 3.18
C LEU A 2 -5.09 -1.48 2.11
N ALA A 3 -5.92 -2.45 2.50
CA ALA A 3 -6.87 -3.15 1.64
C ALA A 3 -8.31 -2.59 1.70
N ASP A 4 -8.53 -1.43 2.34
CA ASP A 4 -9.85 -0.79 2.35
C ASP A 4 -10.20 -0.28 0.96
N GLU A 5 -11.48 -0.41 0.63
CA GLU A 5 -12.02 0.03 -0.65
C GLU A 5 -11.80 1.53 -0.88
N ILE A 6 -11.16 1.85 -2.00
CA ILE A 6 -10.99 3.24 -2.46
C ILE A 6 -12.35 3.75 -2.95
N GLN A 7 -12.89 4.74 -2.23
CA GLN A 7 -14.14 5.39 -2.61
C GLN A 7 -13.88 6.43 -3.70
N ASP A 8 -14.70 6.41 -4.76
CA ASP A 8 -14.60 7.33 -5.90
C ASP A 8 -13.16 7.43 -6.47
N PRO A 9 -12.60 6.30 -6.96
CA PRO A 9 -11.19 6.22 -7.37
C PRO A 9 -10.84 7.17 -8.52
N GLU A 10 -11.81 7.58 -9.33
CA GLU A 10 -11.64 8.57 -10.40
C GLU A 10 -11.38 9.98 -9.86
N ALA A 11 -11.92 10.32 -8.68
CA ALA A 11 -11.77 11.62 -8.05
C ALA A 11 -10.43 11.80 -7.31
N LEU A 12 -9.78 10.71 -6.93
CA LEU A 12 -8.50 10.72 -6.24
C LEU A 12 -7.34 10.62 -7.23
N THR A 13 -6.16 11.08 -6.86
CA THR A 13 -4.89 10.80 -7.55
C THR A 13 -4.12 9.70 -6.82
N PRO A 14 -3.15 9.01 -7.48
CA PRO A 14 -2.29 8.05 -6.78
C PRO A 14 -1.56 8.64 -5.57
N GLY A 15 -1.20 9.93 -5.64
CA GLY A 15 -0.56 10.65 -4.53
C GLY A 15 -1.49 10.89 -3.35
N GLU A 16 -2.78 11.16 -3.60
CA GLU A 16 -3.79 11.31 -2.54
C GLU A 16 -4.07 9.98 -1.84
N VAL A 17 -4.21 8.89 -2.60
CA VAL A 17 -4.35 7.53 -2.03
C VAL A 17 -3.13 7.16 -1.18
N ARG A 18 -1.92 7.46 -1.67
CA ARG A 18 -0.69 7.25 -0.90
C ARG A 18 -0.68 8.08 0.39
N ALA A 19 -1.10 9.35 0.33
CA ALA A 19 -1.15 10.23 1.49
C ALA A 19 -2.11 9.72 2.57
N GLU A 20 -3.22 9.07 2.19
CA GLU A 20 -4.11 8.41 3.16
C GLU A 20 -3.41 7.25 3.90
N TYR A 21 -2.63 6.44 3.18
CA TYR A 21 -1.82 5.40 3.82
C TYR A 21 -0.75 6.00 4.74
N GLU A 22 -0.04 7.03 4.28
CA GLU A 22 0.96 7.74 5.08
C GLU A 22 0.35 8.35 6.35
N ALA A 23 -0.86 8.92 6.29
CA ALA A 23 -1.57 9.42 7.46
C ALA A 23 -1.92 8.28 8.44
N ALA A 24 -2.33 7.12 7.94
CA ALA A 24 -2.62 5.95 8.78
C ALA A 24 -1.36 5.40 9.47
N LEU A 25 -0.21 5.45 8.79
CA LEU A 25 1.09 5.10 9.36
C LEU A 25 1.52 6.12 10.41
N ALA A 26 1.48 7.42 10.08
CA ALA A 26 1.85 8.51 10.98
C ALA A 26 1.06 8.42 12.29
N SER A 27 -0.25 8.15 12.22
CA SER A 27 -1.08 7.97 13.40
C SER A 27 -0.60 6.84 14.34
N VAL A 28 -0.02 5.75 13.81
CA VAL A 28 0.57 4.70 14.66
C VAL A 28 1.88 5.16 15.26
N VAL A 29 2.73 5.79 14.45
CA VAL A 29 4.03 6.29 14.89
C VAL A 29 3.87 7.35 15.98
N GLU A 30 2.88 8.24 15.86
CA GLU A 30 2.54 9.22 16.90
C GLU A 30 2.09 8.55 18.21
N ALA A 31 1.31 7.47 18.12
CA ALA A 31 0.75 6.79 19.28
C ALA A 31 1.79 5.91 20.01
N ALA A 32 2.63 5.20 19.26
CA ALA A 32 3.61 4.26 19.80
C ALA A 32 4.99 4.92 20.08
N GLY A 33 5.32 5.98 19.34
CA GLY A 33 6.62 6.64 19.35
C GLY A 33 7.61 6.06 18.33
N VAL A 34 8.46 6.93 17.76
CA VAL A 34 9.45 6.58 16.72
C VAL A 34 10.35 5.42 17.15
N ASP A 35 11.00 5.53 18.32
CA ASP A 35 11.95 4.51 18.81
C ASP A 35 11.30 3.11 18.90
N ALA A 36 10.06 3.04 19.41
CA ALA A 36 9.34 1.79 19.59
C ALA A 36 8.95 1.16 18.24
N VAL A 37 8.50 1.98 17.28
CA VAL A 37 8.18 1.52 15.94
C VAL A 37 9.43 1.06 15.21
N ALA A 38 10.53 1.82 15.29
CA ALA A 38 11.80 1.45 14.68
C ALA A 38 12.33 0.11 15.22
N GLU A 39 12.30 -0.09 16.54
CA GLU A 39 12.69 -1.34 17.18
C GLU A 39 11.81 -2.51 16.72
N ALA A 40 10.50 -2.31 16.63
CA ALA A 40 9.55 -3.36 16.25
C ALA A 40 9.59 -3.74 14.77
N THR A 41 9.86 -2.77 13.88
CA THR A 41 9.69 -2.93 12.42
C THR A 41 11.01 -2.99 11.64
N GLY A 42 12.10 -2.48 12.23
CA GLY A 42 13.38 -2.28 11.53
C GLY A 42 13.40 -1.11 10.55
N VAL A 43 12.34 -0.29 10.49
CA VAL A 43 12.33 0.96 9.73
C VAL A 43 13.23 1.98 10.43
N GLU A 44 14.01 2.73 9.65
CA GLU A 44 14.92 3.75 10.17
C GLU A 44 14.17 4.94 10.79
N ASP A 45 14.63 5.39 11.96
CA ASP A 45 14.09 6.52 12.72
C ASP A 45 13.90 7.75 11.83
N THR A 46 14.87 8.07 10.97
CA THR A 46 14.81 9.24 10.08
C THR A 46 13.65 9.20 9.09
N ARG A 47 13.24 8.00 8.63
CA ARG A 47 12.05 7.87 7.75
C ARG A 47 10.78 8.02 8.55
N LEU A 48 10.74 7.51 9.78
CA LEU A 48 9.59 7.68 10.66
C LEU A 48 9.42 9.15 11.08
N GLU A 49 10.51 9.85 11.36
CA GLU A 49 10.53 11.30 11.64
C GLU A 49 10.06 12.11 10.42
N GLU A 50 10.58 11.82 9.23
CA GLU A 50 10.14 12.49 8.00
C GLU A 50 8.63 12.29 7.76
N LEU A 51 8.10 11.09 8.02
CA LEU A 51 6.68 10.81 7.93
C LEU A 51 5.87 11.67 8.92
N LEU A 52 6.33 11.82 10.17
CA LEU A 52 5.68 12.66 11.19
C LEU A 52 5.72 14.16 10.85
N ASP A 53 6.77 14.59 10.16
CA ASP A 53 6.91 15.97 9.68
C ASP A 53 6.04 16.27 8.43
N GLY A 54 5.22 15.29 8.00
CA GLY A 54 4.34 15.39 6.82
C GLY A 54 5.07 15.21 5.49
N GLY A 55 6.27 14.62 5.52
CA GLY A 55 6.97 14.17 4.33
C GLY A 55 6.40 12.87 3.78
N SER A 56 6.96 12.41 2.66
CA SER A 56 6.54 11.19 1.96
C SER A 56 7.75 10.29 1.69
N PRO A 57 8.39 9.75 2.75
CA PRO A 57 9.52 8.85 2.61
C PRO A 57 9.08 7.55 1.91
N GLU A 58 10.03 6.86 1.27
CA GLU A 58 9.73 5.59 0.60
C GLU A 58 9.50 4.48 1.63
N PHE A 59 8.34 3.83 1.50
CA PHE A 59 7.95 2.64 2.24
C PHE A 59 7.58 1.53 1.27
N THR A 60 7.94 0.30 1.61
CA THR A 60 7.33 -0.90 1.04
C THR A 60 5.98 -1.19 1.70
N VAL A 61 5.12 -1.96 1.02
CA VAL A 61 3.87 -2.46 1.59
C VAL A 61 4.16 -3.34 2.81
N GLU A 62 5.25 -4.12 2.77
CA GLU A 62 5.73 -4.93 3.90
C GLU A 62 6.11 -4.07 5.12
N GLU A 63 6.87 -3.00 4.94
CA GLU A 63 7.20 -2.07 6.03
C GLU A 63 5.95 -1.35 6.55
N ALA A 64 5.06 -0.92 5.65
CA ALA A 64 3.81 -0.30 6.03
C ALA A 64 2.94 -1.24 6.88
N ALA A 65 2.80 -2.50 6.48
CA ALA A 65 2.09 -3.52 7.25
C ALA A 65 2.75 -3.75 8.63
N ALA A 66 4.08 -3.79 8.69
CA ALA A 66 4.82 -3.91 9.95
C ALA A 66 4.54 -2.72 10.89
N VAL A 67 4.57 -1.50 10.38
CA VAL A 67 4.24 -0.29 11.16
C VAL A 67 2.80 -0.33 11.65
N LEU A 68 1.84 -0.66 10.79
CA LEU A 68 0.43 -0.76 11.18
C LEU A 68 0.19 -1.80 12.27
N ALA A 69 0.92 -2.92 12.23
CA ALA A 69 0.83 -4.02 13.20
C ALA A 69 1.42 -3.71 14.59
N VAL A 70 2.10 -2.57 14.77
CA VAL A 70 2.53 -2.10 16.10
C VAL A 70 1.32 -1.72 16.98
N SER A 71 0.19 -1.37 16.36
CA SER A 71 -1.06 -1.11 17.09
C SER A 71 -1.77 -2.42 17.43
N ASP A 72 -2.03 -2.66 18.72
CA ASP A 72 -2.76 -3.84 19.21
C ASP A 72 -4.22 -3.94 18.69
N ASP A 73 -4.76 -2.85 18.13
CA ASP A 73 -6.10 -2.79 17.55
C ASP A 73 -6.14 -3.30 16.09
N ARG A 74 -5.00 -3.74 15.55
CA ARG A 74 -4.86 -4.16 14.15
C ARG A 74 -4.37 -5.60 14.03
N PRO A 75 -4.68 -6.27 12.90
CA PRO A 75 -4.07 -7.56 12.59
C PRO A 75 -2.54 -7.46 12.55
N ASP A 76 -1.88 -8.60 12.71
CA ASP A 76 -0.44 -8.67 12.51
C ASP A 76 -0.04 -8.37 11.05
N ALA A 77 1.26 -8.11 10.85
CA ALA A 77 1.78 -7.69 9.55
C ALA A 77 1.57 -8.75 8.46
N GLU A 78 1.61 -10.04 8.80
CA GLU A 78 1.41 -11.13 7.85
C GLU A 78 -0.05 -11.18 7.38
N ALA A 79 -1.01 -11.05 8.30
CA ALA A 79 -2.42 -10.96 8.00
C ALA A 79 -2.73 -9.75 7.11
N LEU A 80 -2.19 -8.57 7.41
CA LEU A 80 -2.35 -7.37 6.59
C LEU A 80 -1.81 -7.57 5.16
N LEU A 81 -0.65 -8.22 5.00
CA LEU A 81 -0.09 -8.50 3.68
C LEU A 81 -0.94 -9.49 2.88
N LEU A 82 -1.48 -10.50 3.54
CA LEU A 82 -2.40 -11.44 2.91
C LEU A 82 -3.67 -10.73 2.45
N GLU A 83 -4.26 -9.87 3.29
CA GLU A 83 -5.43 -9.06 2.93
C GLU A 83 -5.16 -8.17 1.71
N VAL A 84 -4.00 -7.49 1.66
CA VAL A 84 -3.62 -6.67 0.51
C VAL A 84 -3.56 -7.49 -0.78
N ARG A 85 -2.89 -8.65 -0.74
CA ARG A 85 -2.71 -9.50 -1.93
C ARG A 85 -4.05 -10.10 -2.39
N ASP A 86 -4.85 -10.60 -1.44
CA ASP A 86 -6.17 -11.14 -1.72
C ASP A 86 -7.10 -10.07 -2.30
N ASN A 87 -7.08 -8.85 -1.75
CA ASN A 87 -7.87 -7.74 -2.25
C ASN A 87 -7.50 -7.38 -3.69
N LEU A 88 -6.20 -7.21 -3.99
CA LEU A 88 -5.74 -6.93 -5.36
C LEU A 88 -6.21 -8.01 -6.34
N MET A 89 -6.04 -9.30 -6.00
CA MET A 89 -6.48 -10.40 -6.85
C MET A 89 -8.00 -10.42 -7.05
N LEU A 90 -8.77 -10.18 -5.97
CA LEU A 90 -10.22 -10.13 -6.01
C LEU A 90 -10.73 -8.98 -6.89
N GLN A 91 -10.13 -7.80 -6.76
CA GLN A 91 -10.51 -6.60 -7.49
C GLN A 91 -10.13 -6.70 -8.97
N MET A 92 -8.95 -7.23 -9.29
CA MET A 92 -8.58 -7.55 -10.68
C MET A 92 -9.55 -8.56 -11.32
N SER A 93 -9.92 -9.61 -10.59
CA SER A 93 -10.91 -10.59 -11.05
C SER A 93 -12.28 -9.94 -11.30
N SER A 94 -12.69 -9.04 -10.42
CA SER A 94 -13.98 -8.31 -10.52
C SER A 94 -14.01 -7.34 -11.71
N ALA A 95 -12.90 -6.64 -11.96
CA ALA A 95 -12.71 -5.78 -13.13
C ALA A 95 -12.44 -6.56 -14.43
N VAL A 96 -12.32 -7.90 -14.38
CA VAL A 96 -11.93 -8.75 -15.52
C VAL A 96 -10.60 -8.26 -16.14
N MET A 97 -9.65 -7.92 -15.27
CA MET A 97 -8.36 -7.34 -15.61
C MET A 97 -7.23 -8.37 -15.40
N ASP A 98 -6.36 -8.52 -16.39
CA ASP A 98 -5.09 -9.23 -16.27
C ASP A 98 -3.91 -8.26 -16.10
N VAL A 99 -2.70 -8.80 -15.90
CA VAL A 99 -1.49 -7.99 -15.67
C VAL A 99 -1.07 -7.18 -16.90
N ASP A 100 -1.42 -7.62 -18.11
CA ASP A 100 -1.12 -6.89 -19.35
C ASP A 100 -2.06 -5.67 -19.50
N ALA A 101 -3.34 -5.84 -19.19
CA ALA A 101 -4.31 -4.76 -19.13
C ALA A 101 -3.94 -3.74 -18.04
N LEU A 102 -3.58 -4.22 -16.84
CA LEU A 102 -3.10 -3.37 -15.74
C LEU A 102 -1.84 -2.58 -16.13
N ALA A 103 -0.84 -3.23 -16.72
CA ALA A 103 0.37 -2.55 -17.20
C ALA A 103 0.05 -1.45 -18.22
N SER A 104 -0.88 -1.75 -19.14
CA SER A 104 -1.31 -0.79 -20.17
C SER A 104 -2.04 0.42 -19.57
N GLY A 105 -2.85 0.21 -18.53
CA GLY A 105 -3.55 1.28 -17.81
C GLY A 105 -2.65 2.12 -16.90
N LEU A 106 -1.46 1.62 -16.58
CA LEU A 106 -0.41 2.33 -15.84
C LEU A 106 0.63 2.99 -16.75
N ASP A 107 0.26 3.28 -18.01
CA ASP A 107 1.12 3.89 -19.04
C ASP A 107 2.39 3.06 -19.38
N GLY A 108 2.43 1.79 -19.00
CA GLY A 108 3.58 0.91 -19.22
C GLY A 108 4.78 1.20 -18.31
N ASP A 109 4.59 1.94 -17.21
CA ASP A 109 5.65 2.25 -16.23
C ASP A 109 6.22 0.99 -15.55
N LEU A 110 5.43 -0.08 -15.48
CA LEU A 110 5.81 -1.38 -14.91
C LEU A 110 5.58 -2.49 -15.94
N ASP A 111 6.52 -3.44 -16.01
CA ASP A 111 6.39 -4.62 -16.85
C ASP A 111 5.31 -5.58 -16.28
N PRO A 112 4.47 -6.24 -17.11
CA PRO A 112 3.43 -7.16 -16.64
C PRO A 112 3.96 -8.25 -15.70
N LYS A 113 5.18 -8.76 -15.94
CA LYS A 113 5.80 -9.78 -15.09
C LYS A 113 6.26 -9.21 -13.75
N GLU A 114 6.66 -7.95 -13.72
CA GLU A 114 7.00 -7.25 -12.49
C GLU A 114 5.74 -7.02 -11.64
N ILE A 115 4.66 -6.55 -12.26
CA ILE A 115 3.34 -6.40 -11.61
C ILE A 115 2.91 -7.74 -11.01
N GLN A 116 2.97 -8.83 -11.79
CA GLN A 116 2.62 -10.16 -11.29
C GLN A 116 3.45 -10.57 -10.07
N GLN A 117 4.77 -10.38 -10.11
CA GLN A 117 5.63 -10.74 -8.98
C GLN A 117 5.34 -9.92 -7.73
N LYS A 118 5.05 -8.63 -7.88
CA LYS A 118 4.70 -7.76 -6.74
C LYS A 118 3.34 -8.15 -6.14
N ILE A 119 2.31 -8.39 -6.96
CA ILE A 119 0.99 -8.85 -6.48
C ILE A 119 1.06 -10.21 -5.80
N GLU A 120 1.87 -11.15 -6.32
CA GLU A 120 2.10 -12.46 -5.70
C GLU A 120 3.03 -12.39 -4.47
N GLY A 121 3.54 -11.22 -4.10
CA GLY A 121 4.46 -11.05 -2.96
C GLY A 121 5.85 -11.62 -3.16
N ARG A 122 6.26 -11.85 -4.41
CA ARG A 122 7.59 -12.37 -4.79
C ARG A 122 8.64 -11.28 -4.98
N GLN A 123 8.21 -10.03 -5.08
CA GLN A 123 9.07 -8.85 -5.13
C GLN A 123 8.44 -7.76 -4.24
N PRO A 124 9.25 -6.96 -3.51
CA PRO A 124 8.74 -5.84 -2.75
C PRO A 124 7.96 -4.86 -3.64
N MET A 125 6.85 -4.36 -3.13
CA MET A 125 6.05 -3.30 -3.73
C MET A 125 6.16 -2.06 -2.85
N THR A 126 6.44 -0.90 -3.43
CA THR A 126 6.39 0.37 -2.69
C THR A 126 4.94 0.79 -2.45
N LEU A 127 4.68 1.58 -1.41
CA LEU A 127 3.36 2.19 -1.19
C LEU A 127 2.93 3.08 -2.36
N ALA A 128 3.88 3.72 -3.04
CA ALA A 128 3.60 4.54 -4.21
C ALA A 128 3.11 3.68 -5.39
N GLU A 129 3.78 2.55 -5.66
CA GLU A 129 3.33 1.58 -6.66
C GLU A 129 1.98 0.97 -6.27
N TYR A 130 1.82 0.60 -5.00
CA TYR A 130 0.58 0.02 -4.49
C TYR A 130 -0.62 0.97 -4.66
N ALA A 131 -0.47 2.22 -4.22
CA ALA A 131 -1.51 3.24 -4.38
C ALA A 131 -1.89 3.46 -5.85
N ARG A 132 -0.90 3.41 -6.75
CA ARG A 132 -1.14 3.56 -8.20
C ARG A 132 -1.87 2.35 -8.79
N ILE A 133 -1.40 1.14 -8.48
CA ILE A 133 -1.98 -0.13 -8.94
C ILE A 133 -3.41 -0.26 -8.42
N TYR A 134 -3.60 -0.14 -7.10
CA TYR A 134 -4.90 -0.38 -6.50
C TYR A 134 -5.94 0.64 -6.94
N ARG A 135 -5.58 1.93 -7.00
CA ARG A 135 -6.45 2.97 -7.56
C ARG A 135 -6.88 2.66 -8.99
N HIS A 136 -5.94 2.22 -9.84
CA HIS A 136 -6.28 1.90 -11.23
C HIS A 136 -7.24 0.71 -11.33
N ILE A 137 -6.99 -0.36 -10.57
CA ILE A 137 -7.90 -1.51 -10.52
C ILE A 137 -9.28 -1.07 -10.03
N ALA A 138 -9.33 -0.24 -8.96
CA ALA A 138 -10.58 0.27 -8.42
C ALA A 138 -11.35 1.15 -9.42
N SER A 139 -10.66 1.98 -10.23
CA SER A 139 -11.32 2.80 -11.25
C SER A 139 -11.92 1.98 -12.41
N GLU A 140 -11.40 0.77 -12.65
CA GLU A 140 -11.91 -0.12 -13.69
C GLU A 140 -12.97 -1.10 -13.16
N ASN A 141 -13.17 -1.16 -11.84
CA ASN A 141 -14.20 -2.00 -11.23
C ASN A 141 -15.56 -1.26 -11.19
N PRO A 142 -16.61 -1.79 -11.85
CA PRO A 142 -17.90 -1.10 -11.97
C PRO A 142 -18.80 -1.15 -10.72
N TYR A 143 -18.34 -1.72 -9.59
CA TYR A 143 -19.15 -1.92 -8.38
C TYR A 143 -18.41 -1.61 -7.10
#